data_AF-A0A5N7ZL04-F1
#
_entry.id   AF-A0A5N7ZL04-F1
#
_cell.length_a   1.000
_cell.length_b   1.000
_cell.length_c   1.000
_cell.angle_alpha   90.00
_cell.angle_beta   90.00
_cell.angle_gamma   90.00
#
_symmetry.space_group_name_H-M   'P 1'
#
loop_
_entity.id
_entity.type
_entity.pdbx_description
1 polymer ?
#
loop_
_entity_poly.entity_id
_entity_poly.type
_entity_poly.pdbx_seq_one_letter_code
_entity_poly.pdbx_strand_id
1 'polypeptide(L)'
;AALAREAHKDGLRTNRRLLGVYGFDGGKRRYADLLQNWLFNARDCDLLMCHPAVGCKDGSAMSRQRRAEFDVLASPKLGDWLNVNGVHISRLPAVAR
;
A
#
# COMPACT_ATOMS: atom_id res chain seq x y z
N ALA A 1 -14.35 -8.02 13.40
CA ALA A 1 -15.52 -8.57 12.70
C ALA A 1 -16.81 -7.75 12.91
N ALA A 2 -17.08 -7.22 14.12
CA ALA A 2 -18.29 -6.41 14.36
C ALA A 2 -18.39 -5.17 13.44
N LEU A 3 -17.32 -4.37 13.35
CA LEU A 3 -17.29 -3.18 12.48
C LEU A 3 -17.59 -3.50 11.00
N ALA A 4 -16.98 -4.55 10.45
CA ALA A 4 -17.23 -4.95 9.06
C ALA A 4 -18.67 -5.40 8.81
N ARG A 5 -19.32 -6.02 9.82
CA ARG A 5 -20.73 -6.40 9.73
C ARG A 5 -21.66 -5.19 9.77
N GLU A 6 -21.41 -4.22 10.64
CA GLU A 6 -22.20 -2.98 10.69
C GLU A 6 -22.01 -2.16 9.41
N ALA A 7 -20.77 -2.01 8.93
CA ALA A 7 -20.49 -1.38 7.65
C ALA A 7 -21.28 -2.04 6.50
N HIS A 8 -21.34 -3.37 6.47
CA HIS A 8 -22.12 -4.10 5.46
C HIS A 8 -23.63 -3.85 5.58
N LYS A 9 -24.18 -3.77 6.80
CA LYS A 9 -25.61 -3.43 7.01
C LYS A 9 -25.93 -2.02 6.50
N ASP A 10 -25.00 -1.10 6.62
CA ASP A 10 -25.12 0.28 6.14
C ASP A 10 -24.79 0.42 4.63
N GLY A 11 -24.59 -0.69 3.92
CA GLY A 11 -24.27 -0.69 2.48
C GLY A 11 -22.84 -0.25 2.15
N LEU A 12 -21.97 -0.11 3.15
CA LEU A 12 -20.57 0.26 2.97
C LEU A 12 -19.76 -0.97 2.53
N ARG A 13 -19.12 -0.84 1.36
CA ARG A 13 -18.22 -1.87 0.84
C ARG A 13 -16.88 -1.79 1.55
N THR A 14 -16.34 -2.94 1.94
CA THR A 14 -15.06 -3.04 2.65
C THR A 14 -14.10 -3.96 1.91
N ASN A 15 -12.81 -3.62 1.93
CA ASN A 15 -11.76 -4.51 1.44
C ASN A 15 -11.55 -5.64 2.45
N ARG A 16 -11.21 -6.84 1.96
CA ARG A 16 -10.98 -8.00 2.82
C ARG A 16 -9.73 -7.85 3.69
N ARG A 17 -8.66 -7.28 3.14
CA ARG A 17 -7.39 -7.03 3.83
C ARG A 17 -6.79 -5.71 3.41
N LEU A 18 -6.06 -5.10 4.33
CA LEU A 18 -5.32 -3.86 4.13
C LEU A 18 -3.84 -4.12 4.41
N LEU A 19 -3.01 -3.91 3.39
CA LEU A 19 -1.55 -3.91 3.45
C LEU A 19 -1.06 -2.45 3.50
N GLY A 20 0.22 -2.24 3.78
CA GLY A 20 0.79 -0.88 3.78
C GLY A 20 0.69 -0.12 5.10
N VAL A 21 0.21 -0.77 6.18
CA VAL A 21 0.21 -0.18 7.52
C VAL A 21 1.58 -0.37 8.16
N TYR A 22 2.22 0.74 8.53
CA TYR A 22 3.53 0.76 9.19
C TYR A 22 3.75 2.09 9.94
N GLY A 23 4.90 2.23 10.60
CA GLY A 23 5.21 3.38 11.47
C GLY A 23 5.59 4.70 10.78
N PHE A 24 5.56 4.79 9.44
CA PHE A 24 5.97 5.98 8.68
C PHE A 24 7.40 6.47 8.95
N ASP A 25 8.33 5.52 9.08
CA ASP A 25 9.73 5.78 9.37
C ASP A 25 10.68 4.74 8.72
N GLY A 26 11.98 5.01 8.81
CA GLY A 26 13.07 4.16 8.30
C GLY A 26 13.40 4.31 6.82
N GLY A 27 12.76 5.26 6.13
CA GLY A 27 13.15 5.70 4.79
C GLY A 27 13.02 4.63 3.71
N LYS A 28 13.79 4.83 2.64
CA LYS A 28 13.66 4.08 1.38
C LYS A 28 13.89 2.58 1.57
N ARG A 29 14.95 2.21 2.30
CA ARG A 29 15.33 0.80 2.50
C ARG A 29 14.26 0.03 3.27
N ARG A 30 13.86 0.54 4.43
CA ARG A 30 12.82 -0.11 5.24
C ARG A 30 11.49 -0.22 4.51
N TYR A 31 11.11 0.84 3.78
CA TYR A 31 9.88 0.80 2.99
C TYR A 31 9.95 -0.24 1.86
N ALA A 32 11.09 -0.38 1.17
CA ALA A 32 11.28 -1.42 0.15
C ALA A 32 11.19 -2.85 0.73
N ASP A 33 11.74 -3.07 1.94
CA ASP A 33 11.63 -4.37 2.61
C ASP A 33 10.18 -4.69 3.01
N LEU A 34 9.48 -3.69 3.57
CA LEU A 34 8.06 -3.81 3.89
C LEU A 34 7.22 -4.07 2.64
N LEU A 35 7.48 -3.36 1.55
CA LEU A 35 6.78 -3.52 0.29
C LEU A 35 6.94 -4.94 -0.26
N GLN A 36 8.16 -5.47 -0.30
CA GLN A 36 8.39 -6.85 -0.73
C GLN A 36 7.64 -7.85 0.15
N ASN A 37 7.64 -7.66 1.46
CA ASN A 37 6.86 -8.51 2.38
C ASN A 37 5.34 -8.42 2.12
N TRP A 38 4.82 -7.23 1.83
CA TRP A 38 3.41 -7.06 1.49
C TRP A 38 3.06 -7.72 0.17
N LEU A 39 3.87 -7.55 -0.88
CA LEU A 39 3.64 -8.17 -2.18
C LEU A 39 3.68 -9.71 -2.08
N PHE A 40 4.62 -10.27 -1.30
CA PHE A 40 4.71 -11.70 -1.06
C PHE A 40 3.46 -12.29 -0.37
N ASN A 41 2.83 -11.52 0.51
CA ASN A 41 1.65 -11.97 1.25
C ASN A 41 0.32 -11.55 0.60
N ALA A 42 0.37 -10.79 -0.49
CA ALA A 42 -0.81 -10.25 -1.13
C ALA A 42 -1.68 -11.36 -1.73
N ARG A 43 -2.99 -11.23 -1.54
CA ARG A 43 -3.99 -12.06 -2.20
C ARG A 43 -4.86 -11.21 -3.10
N ASP A 44 -5.64 -11.90 -3.93
CA ASP A 44 -6.59 -11.22 -4.80
C ASP A 44 -7.52 -10.28 -4.01
N CYS A 45 -7.76 -9.10 -4.60
CA CYS A 45 -8.52 -7.99 -4.02
C CYS A 45 -8.01 -7.42 -2.68
N ASP A 46 -6.74 -7.68 -2.31
CA ASP A 46 -6.12 -6.98 -1.17
C ASP A 46 -5.75 -5.54 -1.56
N LEU A 47 -5.95 -4.60 -0.64
CA LEU A 47 -5.65 -3.18 -0.86
C LEU A 47 -4.32 -2.81 -0.19
N LEU A 48 -3.39 -2.23 -0.94
CA LEU A 48 -2.14 -1.68 -0.40
C LEU A 48 -2.26 -0.17 -0.25
N MET A 49 -2.13 0.30 0.99
CA MET A 49 -2.11 1.73 1.30
C MET A 49 -0.69 2.29 1.18
N CYS A 50 -0.55 3.47 0.58
CA CYS A 50 0.72 4.20 0.49
C CYS A 50 0.46 5.71 0.46
N HIS A 51 1.48 6.50 0.73
CA HIS A 51 1.44 7.96 0.84
C HIS A 51 2.61 8.63 0.09
N PRO A 52 2.91 8.25 -1.17
CA PRO A 52 4.01 8.85 -1.91
C PRO A 52 3.79 10.34 -2.15
N ALA A 53 4.83 11.14 -1.96
CA ALA A 53 4.80 12.58 -2.26
C ALA A 53 6.17 13.11 -2.75
N VAL A 54 6.14 13.93 -3.81
CA VAL A 54 7.35 14.58 -4.36
C VAL A 54 7.60 15.96 -3.73
N GLY A 55 6.55 16.63 -3.28
CA GLY A 55 6.62 17.96 -2.66
C GLY A 55 6.52 17.85 -1.14
N CYS A 56 7.63 18.06 -0.45
CA CYS A 56 7.70 18.04 1.02
C CYS A 56 8.35 19.35 1.46
N LYS A 57 7.51 20.35 1.76
CA LYS A 57 7.94 21.73 2.03
C LYS A 57 8.46 21.95 3.45
N ASP A 58 8.06 21.09 4.39
CA ASP A 58 8.29 21.26 5.83
C ASP A 58 9.50 20.48 6.37
N GLY A 59 10.12 19.63 5.54
CA GLY A 59 11.28 18.82 5.93
C GLY A 59 11.04 17.84 7.10
N SER A 60 9.80 17.69 7.58
CA SER A 60 9.44 16.82 8.70
C SER A 60 9.79 15.35 8.46
N ALA A 61 9.90 14.56 9.53
CA ALA A 61 10.17 13.13 9.40
C ALA A 61 9.14 12.42 8.51
N MET A 62 7.86 12.79 8.65
CA MET A 62 6.77 12.28 7.83
C MET A 62 6.94 12.68 6.36
N SER A 63 7.33 13.91 6.07
CA SER A 63 7.49 14.36 4.69
C SER A 63 8.70 13.71 4.00
N ARG A 64 9.82 13.52 4.73
CA ARG A 64 10.93 12.69 4.26
C ARG A 64 10.51 11.25 3.98
N GLN A 65 9.67 10.67 4.82
CA GLN A 65 9.17 9.31 4.60
C GLN A 65 8.27 9.22 3.36
N ARG A 66 7.36 10.18 3.13
CA ARG A 66 6.51 10.20 1.93
C ARG A 66 7.33 10.33 0.63
N ARG A 67 8.45 11.07 0.67
CA ARG A 67 9.42 11.07 -0.43
C ARG A 67 10.06 9.70 -0.62
N ALA A 68 10.47 9.04 0.47
CA ALA A 68 11.02 7.70 0.39
C ALA A 68 10.04 6.68 -0.23
N GLU A 69 8.74 6.75 0.11
CA GLU A 69 7.71 5.93 -0.54
C GLU A 69 7.65 6.20 -2.05
N PHE A 70 7.63 7.47 -2.46
CA PHE A 70 7.66 7.86 -3.87
C PHE A 70 8.89 7.28 -4.59
N ASP A 71 10.08 7.42 -4.01
CA ASP A 71 11.34 6.96 -4.62
C ASP A 71 11.42 5.43 -4.78
N VAL A 72 10.68 4.67 -3.95
CA VAL A 72 10.54 3.21 -4.12
C VAL A 72 9.50 2.89 -5.19
N LEU A 73 8.30 3.49 -5.10
CA LEU A 73 7.19 3.19 -6.00
C LEU A 73 7.44 3.64 -7.44
N ALA A 74 8.20 4.72 -7.64
CA ALA A 74 8.63 5.20 -8.95
C ALA A 74 9.84 4.42 -9.50
N SER A 75 10.42 3.49 -8.74
CA SER A 75 11.59 2.72 -9.19
C SER A 75 11.18 1.66 -10.22
N PRO A 76 11.97 1.48 -11.30
CA PRO A 76 11.75 0.39 -12.25
C PRO A 76 11.70 -1.00 -11.61
N LYS A 77 12.40 -1.19 -10.47
CA LYS A 77 12.42 -2.45 -9.71
C LYS A 77 11.05 -2.91 -9.22
N LEU A 78 10.09 -1.99 -9.09
CA LEU A 78 8.72 -2.34 -8.70
C LEU A 78 8.11 -3.35 -9.69
N GLY A 79 8.36 -3.19 -10.99
CA GLY A 79 7.87 -4.12 -12.01
C GLY A 79 8.40 -5.53 -11.78
N ASP A 80 9.70 -5.66 -11.49
CA ASP A 80 10.32 -6.96 -11.20
C ASP A 80 9.72 -7.60 -9.95
N TRP A 81 9.49 -6.83 -8.89
CA TRP A 81 8.86 -7.33 -7.67
C TRP A 81 7.43 -7.78 -7.86
N LEU A 82 6.64 -7.04 -8.65
CA LEU A 82 5.27 -7.44 -8.99
C LEU A 82 5.28 -8.78 -9.76
N ASN A 83 6.16 -8.89 -10.76
CA ASN A 83 6.31 -10.11 -11.56
C ASN A 83 6.73 -11.33 -10.73
N VAL A 84 7.75 -11.19 -9.88
CA VAL A 84 8.26 -12.28 -9.04
C VAL A 84 7.19 -12.77 -8.04
N ASN A 85 6.36 -11.86 -7.54
CA ASN A 85 5.27 -12.23 -6.61
C ASN A 85 3.98 -12.64 -7.33
N GLY A 86 3.94 -12.61 -8.67
CA GLY A 86 2.76 -12.97 -9.45
C GLY A 86 1.55 -12.07 -9.21
N VAL A 87 1.77 -10.81 -8.83
CA VAL A 87 0.71 -9.84 -8.54
C VAL A 87 0.72 -8.70 -9.55
N HIS A 88 -0.44 -8.09 -9.78
CA HIS A 88 -0.58 -6.91 -10.62
C HIS A 88 -1.42 -5.86 -9.91
N ILE A 89 -1.13 -4.59 -10.19
CA ILE A 89 -1.90 -3.47 -9.65
C ILE A 89 -3.07 -3.23 -10.60
N SER A 90 -4.29 -3.24 -10.04
CA SER A 90 -5.50 -2.89 -10.76
C SER A 90 -6.30 -1.85 -9.98
N ARG A 91 -7.18 -1.13 -10.67
CA ARG A 91 -8.14 -0.26 -10.00
C ARG A 91 -9.12 -1.15 -9.22
N LEU A 92 -9.32 -0.86 -7.93
CA LEU A 92 -10.28 -1.60 -7.11
C LEU A 92 -11.66 -1.58 -7.80
N PRO A 93 -12.23 -2.75 -8.16
CA PRO A 93 -13.44 -2.76 -8.94
C PRO A 93 -14.62 -2.20 -8.16
N ALA A 94 -15.46 -1.43 -8.86
CA ALA A 94 -16.72 -0.89 -8.33
C ALA A 94 -17.71 -2.00 -7.90
N VAL A 95 -17.43 -3.26 -8.25
CA VAL A 95 -18.28 -4.44 -7.96
C VAL A 95 -17.48 -5.57 -7.28
N ALA A 96 -16.34 -5.28 -6.65
CA ALA A 96 -15.66 -6.25 -5.77
C ALA A 96 -16.67 -6.80 -4.73
N ARG A 97 -16.89 -8.12 -4.80
CA ARG A 97 -17.86 -8.93 -4.04
C ARG A 97 -17.47 -9.09 -2.57
#